data_AF-A0A1G9HAD1-F1
#
_entry.id   AF-A0A1G9HAD1-F1
#
_cell.length_a   1.000
_cell.length_b   1.000
_cell.length_c   1.000
_cell.angle_alpha   90.00
_cell.angle_beta   90.00
_cell.angle_gamma   90.00
#
_symmetry.space_group_name_H-M   'P 1'
#
loop_
_entity.id
_entity.type
_entity.pdbx_description
1 polymer ?
#
loop_
_entity_poly.entity_id
_entity_poly.type
_entity_poly.pdbx_seq_one_letter_code
_entity_poly.pdbx_strand_id
1 'polypeptide(L)'
;MSTDSRLPDPETTEAESITVATDDVLEQIEDENPFKETIADLRAAGDSWRSIWERLEDAYNPVDNASYEESFVEIPEYEIRAVVPDEQSTSGERYETFTHADETEDAAREWVRSKPEVRRIEAVEQIGEVKVG
;
A
#
# COMPACT_ATOMS: atom_id res chain seq x y z
N MET A 1 -16.27 -23.92 -62.63
CA MET A 1 -16.11 -24.34 -61.22
C MET A 1 -14.62 -24.45 -60.94
N SER A 2 -14.20 -23.76 -59.88
CA SER A 2 -12.93 -23.76 -59.13
C SER A 2 -11.59 -23.80 -59.85
N THR A 3 -11.01 -22.61 -60.01
CA THR A 3 -9.56 -22.37 -59.96
C THR A 3 -9.08 -22.58 -58.52
N ASP A 4 -8.42 -23.71 -58.25
CA ASP A 4 -7.76 -24.00 -56.96
C ASP A 4 -6.56 -23.04 -56.81
N SER A 5 -6.81 -21.93 -56.10
CA SER A 5 -5.82 -20.92 -55.74
C SER A 5 -5.07 -21.42 -54.51
N ARG A 6 -4.02 -22.22 -54.70
CA ARG A 6 -3.07 -22.50 -53.64
C ARG A 6 -2.21 -21.25 -53.47
N LEU A 7 -2.56 -20.46 -52.46
CA LEU A 7 -1.74 -19.38 -51.93
C LEU A 7 -0.33 -19.94 -51.63
N PRO A 8 0.75 -19.19 -51.93
CA PRO A 8 2.08 -19.57 -51.50
C PRO A 8 2.12 -19.63 -49.97
N ASP A 9 2.79 -20.67 -49.46
CA ASP A 9 3.10 -20.89 -48.05
C ASP A 9 3.64 -19.57 -47.45
N PRO A 10 3.06 -19.03 -46.36
CA PRO A 10 3.64 -17.86 -45.73
C PRO A 10 5.02 -18.26 -45.23
N GLU A 11 6.04 -17.71 -45.88
CA GLU A 11 7.42 -17.78 -45.40
C GLU A 11 7.37 -17.55 -43.90
N THR A 12 7.84 -18.55 -43.15
CA THR A 12 8.02 -18.46 -41.72
C THR A 12 9.09 -17.40 -41.54
N THR A 13 8.67 -16.15 -41.40
CA THR A 13 9.55 -15.06 -40.99
C THR A 13 10.12 -15.52 -39.67
N GLU A 14 11.41 -15.86 -39.66
CA GLU A 14 12.14 -16.07 -38.42
C GLU A 14 11.79 -14.87 -37.54
N ALA A 15 11.21 -15.15 -36.38
CA ALA A 15 10.89 -14.09 -35.44
C ALA A 15 12.21 -13.40 -35.12
N GLU A 16 12.42 -12.21 -35.71
CA GLU A 16 13.53 -11.35 -35.35
C GLU A 16 13.43 -11.23 -33.83
N SER A 17 14.43 -11.79 -33.14
CA SER A 17 14.53 -11.68 -31.69
C SER A 17 14.44 -10.20 -31.38
N ILE A 18 13.35 -9.77 -30.73
CA ILE A 18 13.18 -8.40 -30.23
C ILE A 18 14.26 -8.21 -29.18
N THR A 19 15.45 -7.85 -29.64
CA THR A 19 16.57 -7.45 -28.81
C THR A 19 16.27 -6.00 -28.47
N VAL A 20 15.64 -5.79 -27.32
CA VAL A 20 15.59 -4.45 -26.73
C VAL A 20 17.05 -4.01 -26.61
N ALA A 21 17.42 -2.93 -27.29
CA ALA A 21 18.79 -2.39 -27.22
C ALA A 21 19.11 -2.14 -25.75
N THR A 22 20.04 -2.95 -25.22
CA THR A 22 20.32 -2.99 -23.78
C THR A 22 21.21 -1.86 -23.31
N ASP A 23 21.75 -1.08 -24.24
CA ASP A 23 22.85 -0.16 -23.99
C ASP A 23 22.38 1.12 -23.27
N ASP A 24 21.08 1.45 -23.32
CA ASP A 24 20.53 2.69 -22.76
C ASP A 24 19.86 2.52 -21.38
N VAL A 25 19.75 1.31 -20.83
CA VAL A 25 19.03 1.09 -19.56
C VAL A 25 19.87 1.48 -18.34
N LEU A 26 21.17 1.19 -18.36
CA LEU A 26 22.07 1.56 -17.25
C LEU A 26 22.25 3.08 -17.11
N GLU A 27 22.14 3.82 -18.23
CA GLU A 27 22.22 5.29 -18.24
C GLU A 27 21.01 5.96 -17.60
N GLN A 28 19.87 5.26 -17.53
CA GLN A 28 18.65 5.74 -16.87
C GLN A 28 18.70 5.58 -15.35
N ILE A 29 19.64 4.78 -14.83
CA ILE A 29 19.84 4.62 -13.39
C ILE A 29 20.76 5.75 -12.93
N GLU A 30 20.32 6.51 -11.92
CA GLU A 30 21.13 7.58 -11.33
C GLU A 30 22.50 7.05 -10.86
N ASP A 31 23.57 7.81 -11.06
CA ASP A 31 24.93 7.39 -10.73
C ASP A 31 25.12 7.10 -9.22
N GLU A 32 24.34 7.77 -8.37
CA GLU A 32 24.38 7.58 -6.91
C GLU A 32 23.53 6.37 -6.44
N ASN A 33 22.81 5.71 -7.34
CA ASN A 33 22.02 4.54 -6.98
C ASN A 33 22.96 3.38 -6.59
N PRO A 34 22.87 2.85 -5.35
CA PRO A 34 23.80 1.85 -4.85
C PRO A 34 23.72 0.50 -5.59
N PHE A 35 22.66 0.26 -6.35
CA PHE A 35 22.47 -0.98 -7.11
C PHE A 35 23.00 -0.90 -8.55
N LYS A 36 23.38 0.30 -9.03
CA LYS A 36 23.80 0.50 -10.44
C LYS A 36 25.00 -0.37 -10.82
N GLU A 37 26.04 -0.41 -9.97
CA GLU A 37 27.24 -1.23 -10.19
C GLU A 37 26.89 -2.73 -10.21
N THR A 38 26.07 -3.19 -9.26
CA THR A 38 25.63 -4.60 -9.21
C THR A 38 24.84 -5.01 -10.45
N ILE A 39 23.94 -4.15 -10.96
CA ILE A 39 23.18 -4.43 -12.18
C ILE A 39 24.12 -4.50 -13.40
N ALA A 40 25.12 -3.61 -13.47
CA ALA A 40 26.13 -3.64 -14.53
C ALA A 40 26.95 -4.94 -14.51
N ASP A 41 27.37 -5.40 -13.32
CA ASP A 41 28.10 -6.67 -13.15
C ASP A 41 27.28 -7.89 -13.59
N LEU A 42 25.99 -7.94 -13.23
CA LEU A 42 25.09 -9.03 -13.66
C LEU A 42 24.92 -9.05 -15.19
N ARG A 43 24.81 -7.88 -15.82
CA ARG A 43 24.79 -7.79 -17.30
C ARG A 43 26.09 -8.24 -17.93
N ALA A 44 27.24 -7.84 -17.37
CA ALA A 44 28.56 -8.27 -17.82
C ALA A 44 28.76 -9.79 -17.66
N ALA A 45 28.17 -10.40 -16.63
CA ALA A 45 28.15 -11.85 -16.43
C ALA A 45 27.22 -12.62 -17.40
N GLY A 46 26.41 -11.90 -18.18
CA GLY A 46 25.52 -12.47 -19.20
C GLY A 46 24.08 -12.70 -18.73
N ASP A 47 23.69 -12.26 -17.53
CA ASP A 47 22.31 -12.38 -17.07
C ASP A 47 21.36 -11.53 -17.94
N SER A 48 20.21 -12.09 -18.27
CA SER A 48 19.15 -11.36 -18.98
C SER A 48 18.48 -10.33 -18.08
N TRP A 49 17.95 -9.24 -18.65
CA TRP A 49 17.16 -8.25 -17.89
C TRP A 49 16.03 -8.87 -17.09
N ARG A 50 15.39 -9.91 -17.64
CA ARG A 50 14.34 -10.65 -16.94
C ARG A 50 14.88 -11.32 -15.68
N SER A 51 16.00 -12.02 -15.76
CA SER A 51 16.58 -12.69 -14.58
C SER A 51 17.07 -11.69 -13.53
N ILE A 52 17.64 -10.57 -13.97
CA ILE A 52 18.02 -9.48 -13.06
C ILE A 52 16.78 -8.92 -12.36
N TRP A 53 15.71 -8.66 -13.10
CA TRP A 53 14.45 -8.18 -12.54
C TRP A 53 13.83 -9.16 -11.54
N GLU A 54 13.78 -10.46 -11.86
CA GLU A 54 13.26 -11.48 -10.95
C GLU A 54 14.05 -11.49 -9.62
N ARG A 55 15.38 -11.37 -9.65
CA ARG A 55 16.21 -11.25 -8.44
C ARG A 55 16.00 -9.93 -7.70
N LEU A 56 15.78 -8.83 -8.42
CA LEU A 56 15.46 -7.54 -7.81
C LEU A 56 14.08 -7.57 -7.17
N GLU A 57 13.09 -8.23 -7.77
CA GLU A 57 11.74 -8.38 -7.23
C GLU A 57 11.76 -9.12 -5.88
N ASP A 58 12.56 -10.18 -5.77
CA ASP A 58 12.76 -10.92 -4.51
C ASP A 58 13.32 -10.05 -3.37
N ALA A 59 14.12 -9.03 -3.70
CA ALA A 59 14.67 -8.08 -2.72
C ALA A 59 13.76 -6.85 -2.53
N TYR A 60 13.11 -6.38 -3.58
CA TYR A 60 12.23 -5.22 -3.60
C TYR A 60 10.99 -5.49 -2.75
N ASN A 61 10.31 -6.62 -2.95
CA ASN A 61 9.03 -6.89 -2.28
C ASN A 61 9.13 -6.85 -0.73
N PRO A 62 10.14 -7.47 -0.09
CA PRO A 62 10.31 -7.34 1.36
C PRO A 62 10.64 -5.91 1.81
N VAL A 63 11.46 -5.18 1.04
CA VAL A 63 11.84 -3.80 1.37
C VAL A 63 10.67 -2.84 1.19
N ASP A 64 9.88 -3.00 0.14
CA ASP A 64 8.66 -2.24 -0.13
C ASP A 64 7.62 -2.47 0.97
N ASN A 65 7.40 -3.73 1.38
CA ASN A 65 6.53 -4.06 2.51
C ASN A 65 7.03 -3.44 3.82
N ALA A 66 8.33 -3.58 4.12
CA ALA A 66 8.92 -3.00 5.33
C ALA A 66 8.83 -1.47 5.33
N SER A 67 9.14 -0.83 4.19
CA SER A 67 9.01 0.63 4.02
C SER A 67 7.56 1.07 4.17
N TYR A 68 6.61 0.31 3.65
CA TYR A 68 5.19 0.56 3.81
C TYR A 68 4.78 0.46 5.28
N GLU A 69 5.26 -0.56 6.01
CA GLU A 69 5.04 -0.68 7.46
C GLU A 69 5.69 0.46 8.25
N GLU A 70 6.91 0.89 7.89
CA GLU A 70 7.58 2.04 8.53
C GLU A 70 6.93 3.39 8.21
N SER A 71 6.18 3.48 7.11
CA SER A 71 5.54 4.73 6.67
C SER A 71 4.32 5.12 7.49
N PHE A 72 3.78 4.21 8.30
CA PHE A 72 2.59 4.47 9.10
C PHE A 72 2.83 4.08 10.55
N VAL A 73 2.31 4.89 11.47
CA VAL A 73 2.10 4.45 12.84
C VAL A 73 0.69 3.92 12.93
N GLU A 74 0.54 2.68 13.38
CA GLU A 74 -0.75 2.13 13.76
C GLU A 74 -1.11 2.68 15.14
N ILE A 75 -2.20 3.45 15.21
CA ILE A 75 -2.74 3.93 16.48
C ILE A 75 -4.07 3.22 16.77
N PRO A 76 -4.34 2.82 18.02
CA PRO A 76 -5.61 2.25 18.40
C PRO A 76 -6.79 3.17 18.04
N GLU A 77 -7.89 2.56 17.60
CA GLU A 77 -9.18 3.22 17.42
C GLU A 77 -10.14 2.77 18.52
N TYR A 78 -10.76 3.75 19.19
CA TYR A 78 -11.67 3.53 20.31
C TYR A 78 -13.09 3.93 19.95
N GLU A 79 -14.05 3.08 20.32
CA GLU A 79 -15.47 3.41 20.41
C GLU A 79 -15.80 3.80 21.85
N ILE A 80 -16.37 4.99 22.02
CA ILE A 80 -16.74 5.55 23.32
C ILE A 80 -18.23 5.81 23.36
N ARG A 81 -18.91 5.19 24.34
CA ARG A 81 -20.32 5.45 24.61
C ARG A 81 -20.45 6.48 25.72
N ALA A 82 -21.13 7.58 25.43
CA ALA A 82 -21.37 8.66 26.37
C ALA A 82 -22.84 9.04 26.43
N VAL A 83 -23.21 9.72 27.52
CA VAL A 83 -24.57 10.23 27.74
C VAL A 83 -24.59 11.72 27.44
N VAL A 84 -25.54 12.12 26.60
CA VAL A 84 -25.75 13.52 26.19
C VAL A 84 -27.19 13.95 26.50
N PRO A 85 -27.44 15.24 26.80
CA PRO A 85 -28.79 15.76 26.95
C PRO A 85 -29.64 15.55 25.70
N ASP A 86 -30.89 15.14 25.89
CA ASP A 86 -31.89 15.07 24.82
C ASP A 86 -33.28 15.35 25.38
N GLU A 87 -33.77 16.57 25.16
CA GLU A 87 -35.09 17.05 25.61
C GLU A 87 -36.27 16.31 24.97
N GLN A 88 -36.03 15.60 23.85
CA GLN A 88 -37.06 14.81 23.17
C GLN A 88 -37.18 13.38 23.74
N SER A 89 -36.16 12.93 24.48
CA SER A 89 -36.18 11.63 25.14
C SER A 89 -36.98 11.68 26.45
N THR A 90 -37.63 10.57 26.82
CA THR A 90 -38.36 10.46 28.09
C THR A 90 -37.45 10.62 29.31
N SER A 91 -36.17 10.24 29.19
CA SER A 91 -35.14 10.38 30.22
C SER A 91 -34.51 11.78 30.31
N GLY A 92 -34.72 12.64 29.32
CA GLY A 92 -33.94 13.88 29.16
C GLY A 92 -32.47 13.63 28.75
N GLU A 93 -32.12 12.38 28.45
CA GLU A 93 -30.77 11.90 28.14
C GLU A 93 -30.84 10.81 27.08
N ARG A 94 -29.86 10.77 26.18
CA ARG A 94 -29.64 9.66 25.23
C ARG A 94 -28.19 9.20 25.26
N TYR A 95 -27.96 7.97 24.80
CA TYR A 95 -26.62 7.47 24.52
C TYR A 95 -26.17 7.94 23.14
N GLU A 96 -24.91 8.34 23.06
CA GLU A 96 -24.22 8.65 21.81
C GLU A 96 -22.89 7.89 21.76
N THR A 97 -22.56 7.41 20.58
CA THR A 97 -21.32 6.69 20.31
C THR A 97 -20.38 7.61 19.55
N PHE A 98 -19.15 7.71 20.02
CA PHE A 98 -18.08 8.45 19.37
C PHE A 98 -16.95 7.49 19.00
N THR A 99 -16.34 7.70 17.83
CA THR A 99 -15.16 6.97 17.41
C THR A 99 -13.98 7.93 17.34
N HIS A 100 -12.86 7.55 17.94
CA HIS A 100 -11.65 8.37 17.95
C HIS A 100 -10.40 7.50 18.03
N ALA A 101 -9.40 7.84 17.23
CA ALA A 101 -8.12 7.17 17.22
C ALA A 101 -7.09 7.94 18.04
N ASP A 102 -6.43 7.25 18.98
CA ASP A 102 -5.47 7.86 19.89
C ASP A 102 -4.48 6.81 20.40
N GLU A 103 -3.33 7.26 20.91
CA GLU A 103 -2.29 6.37 21.41
C GLU A 103 -2.74 5.60 22.67
N THR A 104 -3.71 6.15 23.42
CA THR A 104 -4.18 5.56 24.67
C THR A 104 -5.70 5.73 24.86
N GLU A 105 -6.29 4.79 25.59
CA GLU A 105 -7.71 4.82 25.98
C GLU A 105 -8.05 6.11 26.77
N ASP A 106 -7.16 6.54 27.66
CA ASP A 106 -7.38 7.73 28.47
C ASP A 106 -7.36 9.01 27.64
N ALA A 107 -6.49 9.11 26.63
CA ALA A 107 -6.49 10.25 25.70
C ALA A 107 -7.78 10.30 24.87
N ALA A 108 -8.24 9.15 24.34
CA ALA A 108 -9.52 9.06 23.63
C ALA A 108 -10.71 9.42 24.54
N ARG A 109 -10.66 9.00 25.82
CA ARG A 109 -11.65 9.36 26.83
C ARG A 109 -11.64 10.85 27.16
N GLU A 110 -10.46 11.46 27.29
CA GLU A 110 -10.32 12.91 27.51
C GLU A 110 -10.86 13.71 26.31
N TRP A 111 -10.61 13.24 25.09
CA TRP A 111 -11.18 13.84 23.89
C TRP A 111 -12.72 13.83 23.94
N VAL A 112 -13.37 12.72 24.30
CA VAL A 112 -14.83 12.68 24.45
C VAL A 112 -15.30 13.60 25.59
N ARG A 113 -14.60 13.64 26.74
CA ARG A 113 -14.93 14.55 27.86
C ARG A 113 -14.82 16.03 27.49
N SER A 114 -13.98 16.36 26.51
CA SER A 114 -13.81 17.74 26.05
C SER A 114 -15.03 18.27 25.27
N LYS A 115 -15.93 17.38 24.82
CA LYS A 115 -17.15 17.75 24.10
C LYS A 115 -18.18 18.35 25.07
N PRO A 116 -18.71 19.55 24.78
CA PRO A 116 -19.59 20.27 25.71
C PRO A 116 -20.92 19.57 26.00
N GLU A 117 -21.40 18.74 25.09
CA GLU A 117 -22.64 17.97 25.21
C GLU A 117 -22.50 16.71 26.08
N VAL A 118 -21.27 16.25 26.36
CA VAL A 118 -21.04 15.01 27.10
C VAL A 118 -21.18 15.24 28.60
N ARG A 119 -22.11 14.52 29.23
CA ARG A 119 -22.28 14.54 30.70
C ARG A 119 -21.42 13.51 31.41
N ARG A 120 -21.38 12.29 30.87
CA ARG A 120 -20.59 11.17 31.41
C ARG A 120 -20.28 10.14 30.34
N ILE A 121 -19.19 9.42 30.55
CA ILE A 121 -18.77 8.29 29.73
C ILE A 121 -19.18 7.01 30.45
N GLU A 122 -19.78 6.08 29.71
CA GLU A 122 -20.32 4.82 30.22
C GLU A 122 -19.41 3.64 29.85
N ALA A 123 -18.85 3.66 28.65
CA ALA A 123 -17.96 2.61 28.17
C ALA A 123 -16.94 3.18 27.18
N VAL A 124 -15.76 2.57 27.15
CA VAL A 124 -14.74 2.75 26.13
C VAL A 124 -14.28 1.36 25.72
N GLU A 125 -14.16 1.11 24.42
CA GLU A 125 -13.72 -0.15 23.86
C GLU A 125 -12.76 0.11 22.69
N GLN A 126 -11.63 -0.59 22.64
CA GLN A 126 -10.79 -0.58 21.44
C GLN A 126 -11.48 -1.44 20.38
N ILE A 127 -11.81 -0.82 19.24
CA ILE A 127 -12.51 -1.49 18.14
C ILE A 127 -11.60 -1.84 16.97
N GLY A 128 -10.38 -1.30 16.94
CA GLY A 128 -9.41 -1.57 15.90
C GLY A 128 -8.15 -0.74 16.02
N GLU A 129 -7.48 -0.60 14.88
CA GLU A 129 -6.28 0.21 14.69
C GLU A 129 -6.44 0.95 13.36
N VAL A 130 -5.96 2.19 13.30
CA VAL A 130 -5.93 3.00 12.08
C VAL A 130 -4.50 3.35 11.73
N LYS A 131 -4.19 3.33 10.43
CA LYS A 131 -2.89 3.75 9.91
C LYS A 131 -2.87 5.26 9.79
N VAL A 132 -1.89 5.90 10.44
CA VAL A 132 -1.68 7.35 10.37
C VAL A 132 -0.26 7.61 9.85
N GLY A 133 -0.18 8.42 8.78
CA GLY A 133 1.05 8.81 8.08
C GLY A 133 0.83 10.07 7.27
#